data_AF-A0A967JQD0-F1
#
_entry.id   AF-A0A967JQD0-F1
#
_cell.length_a   1.000
_cell.length_b   1.000
_cell.length_c   1.000
_cell.angle_alpha   90.00
_cell.angle_beta   90.00
_cell.angle_gamma   90.00
#
_symmetry.space_group_name_H-M   'P 1'
#
loop_
_entity.id
_entity.type
_entity.pdbx_description
1 polymer ?
#
loop_
_entity_poly.entity_id
_entity_poly.type
_entity_poly.pdbx_seq_one_letter_code
_entity_poly.pdbx_strand_id
1 'polypeptide(L)'
;MSVFQQDDFDGHEQVAFFQDDDTGLRAIIAVHNTNLGPALGGVRMWPYASDAEAVRDVLRLSRGMTYKSALAGLPFGGGKSVVIGDPQKEKSEALMQ
;
A
#
# COMPACT_ATOMS: atom_id res chain seq x y z
N MET A 1 -1.20 14.81 -10.17
CA MET A 1 0.19 14.40 -10.48
C MET A 1 0.18 12.94 -10.85
N SER A 2 1.03 12.52 -11.78
CA SER A 2 1.21 11.10 -12.09
C SER A 2 1.87 10.36 -10.93
N VAL A 3 1.61 9.05 -10.77
CA VAL A 3 2.30 8.20 -9.78
C VAL A 3 3.81 8.20 -9.98
N PHE A 4 4.27 8.29 -11.23
CA PHE A 4 5.69 8.34 -11.60
C PHE A 4 6.38 9.67 -11.23
N GLN A 5 5.60 10.68 -10.85
CA GLN A 5 6.11 12.00 -10.45
C GLN A 5 6.13 12.17 -8.92
N GLN A 6 5.73 11.15 -8.16
CA GLN A 6 5.79 11.17 -6.71
C GLN A 6 7.25 10.96 -6.25
N ASP A 7 7.72 11.78 -5.31
CA ASP A 7 9.08 11.67 -4.76
C ASP A 7 9.37 10.30 -4.13
N ASP A 8 8.32 9.62 -3.63
CA ASP A 8 8.41 8.32 -2.99
C ASP A 8 8.36 7.14 -3.99
N PHE A 9 8.14 7.39 -5.29
CA PHE A 9 8.21 6.36 -6.32
C PHE A 9 9.67 6.01 -6.65
N ASP A 10 10.13 4.89 -6.12
CA ASP A 10 11.52 4.40 -6.27
C ASP A 10 11.55 3.09 -7.07
N GLY A 11 11.17 3.14 -8.35
CA GLY A 11 11.21 1.96 -9.23
C GLY A 11 10.30 0.81 -8.78
N HIS A 12 9.13 1.13 -8.20
CA HIS A 12 8.19 0.12 -7.71
C HIS A 12 7.77 -0.81 -8.85
N GLU A 13 7.81 -2.12 -8.59
CA GLU A 13 7.39 -3.15 -9.55
C GLU A 13 5.90 -3.03 -9.91
N GLN A 14 5.04 -2.67 -8.95
CA GLN A 14 3.60 -2.55 -9.18
C GLN A 14 2.95 -1.53 -8.24
N VAL A 15 2.00 -0.78 -8.79
CA VAL A 15 1.03 0.00 -8.02
C VAL A 15 -0.36 -0.32 -8.58
N ALA A 16 -1.23 -0.89 -7.76
CA ALA A 16 -2.58 -1.32 -8.14
C ALA A 16 -3.63 -0.57 -7.32
N PHE A 17 -4.66 -0.09 -8.00
CA PHE A 17 -5.79 0.65 -7.42
C PHE A 17 -7.02 -0.23 -7.47
N PHE A 18 -7.74 -0.29 -6.35
CA PHE A 18 -8.95 -1.07 -6.20
C PHE A 18 -10.07 -0.15 -5.74
N GLN A 19 -11.21 -0.26 -6.40
CA GLN A 19 -12.44 0.41 -6.02
C GLN A 19 -13.58 -0.59 -6.15
N ASP A 20 -14.42 -0.64 -5.13
CA ASP A 20 -15.68 -1.36 -5.17
C ASP A 20 -16.78 -0.48 -4.57
N ASP A 21 -17.78 -0.16 -5.39
CA ASP A 21 -18.85 0.76 -5.01
C ASP A 21 -19.85 0.11 -4.04
N ASP A 22 -20.02 -1.22 -4.10
CA ASP A 22 -20.96 -1.95 -3.25
C ASP A 22 -20.49 -2.00 -1.79
N THR A 23 -19.20 -2.23 -1.57
CA THR A 23 -18.60 -2.24 -0.22
C THR A 23 -18.05 -0.88 0.22
N GLY A 24 -17.88 0.06 -0.72
CA GLY A 24 -17.21 1.34 -0.50
C GLY A 24 -15.69 1.24 -0.43
N LEU A 25 -15.10 0.10 -0.82
CA LEU A 25 -13.66 -0.10 -0.79
C LEU A 25 -12.96 0.89 -1.73
N ARG A 26 -11.97 1.60 -1.19
CA ARG A 26 -10.95 2.31 -1.96
C ARG A 26 -9.59 1.96 -1.41
N ALA A 27 -8.82 1.19 -2.16
CA ALA A 27 -7.54 0.69 -1.71
C ALA A 27 -6.44 0.87 -2.77
N ILE A 28 -5.22 1.02 -2.27
CA ILE A 28 -4.02 1.09 -3.10
C ILE A 28 -3.03 0.07 -2.55
N ILE A 29 -2.50 -0.77 -3.42
CA ILE A 29 -1.48 -1.76 -3.10
C ILE A 29 -0.23 -1.40 -3.89
N ALA A 30 0.91 -1.27 -3.21
CA ALA A 30 2.21 -1.06 -3.84
C ALA A 30 3.15 -2.22 -3.52
N VAL A 31 3.80 -2.73 -4.57
CA VAL A 31 4.90 -3.69 -4.48
C VAL A 31 6.16 -2.96 -4.91
N HIS A 32 7.09 -2.80 -3.98
CA HIS A 32 8.34 -2.10 -4.25
C HIS A 32 9.38 -3.03 -4.89
N ASN A 33 9.60 -4.21 -4.30
CA ASN A 33 10.61 -5.15 -4.77
C ASN A 33 10.29 -6.59 -4.32
N THR A 34 10.49 -7.57 -5.20
CA THR A 34 10.28 -9.02 -4.93
C THR A 34 11.53 -9.89 -5.12
N ASN A 35 12.73 -9.30 -5.21
CA ASN A 35 13.97 -10.05 -5.49
C ASN A 35 14.29 -11.14 -4.46
N LEU A 36 13.97 -10.93 -3.18
CA LEU A 36 14.22 -11.91 -2.11
C LEU A 36 13.08 -12.92 -1.93
N GLY A 37 11.96 -12.74 -2.62
CA GLY A 37 10.75 -13.54 -2.48
C GLY A 37 9.47 -12.70 -2.56
N PRO A 38 8.30 -13.31 -2.26
CA PRO A 38 7.02 -12.61 -2.32
C PRO A 38 7.00 -11.33 -1.48
N ALA A 39 6.29 -10.31 -1.95
CA ALA A 39 6.14 -9.07 -1.20
C ALA A 39 5.29 -9.28 0.06
N LEU A 40 5.87 -8.99 1.22
CA LEU A 40 5.15 -9.01 2.49
C LEU A 40 4.88 -7.58 2.97
N GLY A 41 3.66 -7.33 3.43
CA GLY A 41 3.21 -6.02 3.88
C GLY A 41 1.88 -6.09 4.62
N GLY A 42 1.71 -5.24 5.64
CA GLY A 42 0.42 -5.12 6.33
C GLY A 42 -0.54 -4.19 5.60
N VAL A 43 -1.84 -4.32 5.89
CA VAL A 43 -2.89 -3.39 5.44
C VAL A 43 -3.03 -2.24 6.45
N ARG A 44 -3.14 -1.00 5.98
CA ARG A 44 -3.43 0.19 6.81
C ARG A 44 -4.73 0.83 6.32
N MET A 45 -5.73 0.95 7.17
CA MET A 45 -6.90 1.80 6.90
C MET A 45 -6.68 3.17 7.57
N TRP A 46 -6.79 4.25 6.80
CA TRP A 46 -6.56 5.60 7.32
C TRP A 46 -7.39 6.67 6.57
N PRO A 47 -7.92 7.69 7.28
CA PRO A 47 -8.66 8.78 6.66
C PRO A 47 -7.70 9.84 6.10
N TYR A 48 -7.10 9.56 4.94
CA TYR A 48 -6.20 10.50 4.27
C TYR A 48 -6.94 11.78 3.83
N ALA A 49 -6.28 12.93 3.89
CA ALA A 49 -6.89 14.20 3.47
C ALA A 49 -6.98 14.33 1.94
N SER A 50 -6.18 13.54 1.20
CA SER A 50 -6.23 13.46 -0.26
C SER A 50 -5.69 12.13 -0.78
N ASP A 51 -6.07 11.78 -2.02
CA ASP A 51 -5.55 10.59 -2.71
C ASP A 51 -4.03 10.65 -2.90
N ALA A 52 -3.48 11.86 -3.05
CA ALA A 52 -2.03 12.06 -3.16
C ALA A 52 -1.28 11.65 -1.89
N GLU A 53 -1.85 11.91 -0.70
CA GLU A 53 -1.29 11.44 0.57
C GLU A 53 -1.35 9.91 0.69
N ALA A 54 -2.44 9.29 0.24
CA ALA A 54 -2.58 7.83 0.24
C ALA A 54 -1.54 7.16 -0.68
N VAL A 55 -1.36 7.69 -1.90
CA VAL A 55 -0.33 7.23 -2.84
C VAL A 55 1.06 7.41 -2.25
N ARG A 56 1.35 8.58 -1.66
CA ARG A 56 2.64 8.84 -1.02
C ARG A 56 2.94 7.84 0.09
N ASP A 57 1.97 7.58 0.96
CA ASP A 57 2.17 6.70 2.11
C ASP A 57 2.37 5.23 1.69
N VAL A 58 1.58 4.73 0.73
CA VAL A 58 1.71 3.34 0.27
C VAL A 58 3.08 3.08 -0.39
N LEU A 59 3.56 4.02 -1.22
CA LEU A 59 4.88 3.93 -1.86
C LEU A 59 5.98 3.90 -0.81
N ARG A 60 6.04 4.92 0.05
CA ARG A 60 7.04 5.06 1.11
C ARG A 60 7.10 3.84 2.04
N LEU A 61 5.94 3.31 2.43
CA LEU A 61 5.85 2.16 3.32
C LEU A 61 6.23 0.85 2.65
N SER A 62 5.86 0.64 1.37
CA SER A 62 6.23 -0.59 0.65
C SER A 62 7.75 -0.69 0.46
N ARG A 63 8.42 0.43 0.14
CA ARG A 63 9.87 0.56 0.15
C ARG A 63 10.47 0.27 1.52
N GLY A 64 9.89 0.85 2.58
CA GLY A 64 10.30 0.56 3.96
C GLY A 64 10.23 -0.93 4.31
N MET A 65 9.21 -1.65 3.81
CA MET A 65 9.08 -3.09 4.00
C MET A 65 10.16 -3.88 3.25
N THR A 66 10.58 -3.46 2.06
CA THR A 66 11.71 -4.11 1.35
C THR A 66 12.97 -4.06 2.20
N TYR A 67 13.35 -2.87 2.69
CA TYR A 67 14.55 -2.73 3.50
C TYR A 67 14.42 -3.46 4.84
N LYS A 68 13.26 -3.41 5.47
CA LYS A 68 13.01 -4.13 6.73
C LYS A 68 13.18 -5.64 6.56
N SER A 69 12.57 -6.23 5.53
CA SER A 69 12.70 -7.66 5.24
C SER A 69 14.14 -8.05 4.93
N ALA A 70 14.82 -7.26 4.08
CA ALA A 70 16.21 -7.52 3.70
C ALA A 70 17.18 -7.42 4.89
N LEU A 71 17.08 -6.37 5.72
CA LEU A 71 17.91 -6.18 6.91
C LEU A 71 17.64 -7.25 7.99
N ALA A 72 16.41 -7.77 8.05
CA ALA A 72 16.06 -8.86 8.94
C ALA A 72 16.45 -10.25 8.41
N GLY A 73 17.04 -10.34 7.21
CA GLY A 73 17.41 -11.62 6.59
C GLY A 73 16.21 -12.51 6.23
N LEU A 74 15.04 -11.91 5.99
CA LEU A 74 13.82 -12.64 5.67
C LEU A 74 13.70 -12.88 4.15
N PRO A 75 13.15 -14.02 3.71
CA PRO A 75 12.99 -14.36 2.29
C PRO A 75 11.74 -13.67 1.69
N PHE A 76 11.60 -12.37 1.91
CA PHE A 76 10.45 -11.59 1.46
C PHE A 76 10.89 -10.28 0.82
N GLY A 77 10.13 -9.88 -0.20
CA GLY A 77 10.15 -8.53 -0.74
C GLY A 77 9.46 -7.52 0.17
N GLY A 78 9.12 -6.36 -0.41
CA GLY A 78 8.39 -5.30 0.29
C GLY A 78 7.12 -4.90 -0.43
N GLY A 79 6.00 -5.06 0.27
CA GLY A 79 4.70 -4.59 -0.17
C GLY A 79 4.03 -3.73 0.88
N LYS A 80 2.98 -3.01 0.47
CA LYS A 80 2.08 -2.34 1.40
C LYS A 80 0.70 -2.18 0.76
N SER A 81 -0.34 -2.25 1.59
CA SER A 81 -1.69 -1.85 1.21
C SER A 81 -2.18 -0.71 2.11
N VAL A 82 -2.85 0.26 1.50
CA VAL A 82 -3.63 1.28 2.20
C VAL A 82 -5.09 1.20 1.77
N VAL A 83 -6.00 1.40 2.70
CA VAL A 83 -7.44 1.57 2.49
C VAL A 83 -7.79 2.98 2.93
N ILE A 84 -8.45 3.74 2.07
CA ILE A 84 -8.82 5.13 2.33
C ILE A 84 -10.17 5.15 3.04
N GLY A 85 -10.18 5.45 4.33
CA GLY A 85 -11.39 5.51 5.15
C GLY A 85 -11.09 5.57 6.65
N ASP A 86 -12.07 6.01 7.44
CA ASP A 86 -12.02 6.06 8.90
C ASP A 86 -12.29 4.65 9.48
N PRO A 87 -11.28 3.99 10.10
CA PRO A 87 -11.44 2.64 10.62
C PRO A 87 -12.43 2.52 11.78
N GLN A 88 -12.83 3.63 12.41
CA GLN A 88 -13.82 3.63 13.49
C GLN A 88 -15.26 3.73 12.99
N LYS A 89 -15.46 4.16 11.74
CA LYS A 89 -16.81 4.45 11.19
C LYS A 89 -17.14 3.63 9.95
N GLU A 90 -16.15 3.40 9.10
CA GLU A 90 -16.36 2.86 7.74
C GLU A 90 -15.92 1.40 7.62
N LYS A 91 -15.27 0.85 8.67
CA LYS A 91 -14.82 -0.54 8.64
C LYS A 91 -16.02 -1.49 8.78
N SER A 92 -16.23 -2.32 7.77
CA SER A 92 -17.21 -3.41 7.76
C SER A 92 -16.53 -4.72 7.38
N GLU A 93 -17.23 -5.84 7.61
CA GLU A 93 -16.77 -7.16 7.17
C GLU A 93 -16.71 -7.22 5.63
N ALA A 94 -17.75 -6.76 4.95
CA ALA A 94 -17.83 -6.76 3.49
C ALA A 94 -16.68 -5.97 2.83
N LEU A 95 -16.22 -4.88 3.45
CA LEU A 95 -15.08 -4.09 2.97
C LEU A 95 -13.72 -4.81 3.13
N MET A 96 -13.64 -5.83 3.99
CA MET A 96 -12.39 -6.51 4.38
C MET A 96 -12.29 -7.97 3.90
N GLN A 97 -13.31 -8.49 3.22
CA GLN A 97 -13.31 -9.84 2.62
C GLN A 97 -12.88 -9.81 1.15
#